data_AF-A0A6P0YPV3-F1
#
_entry.id   AF-A0A6P0YPV3-F1
#
_cell.length_a   1.000
_cell.length_b   1.000
_cell.length_c   1.000
_cell.angle_alpha   90.00
_cell.angle_beta   90.00
_cell.angle_gamma   90.00
#
_symmetry.space_group_name_H-M   'P 1'
#
loop_
_entity.id
_entity.type
_entity.pdbx_description
1 polymer ?
#
loop_
_entity_poly.entity_id
_entity_poly.type
_entity_poly.pdbx_seq_one_letter_code
_entity_poly.pdbx_strand_id
1 'polypeptide(L)'
;MLPAHTAASIILDHVTPLDPQNDTEILDLLNAQDRILAQDVRSALDFPHWDNSAMDGYAVRYDDVKQSTATQPTVLDIIEDIPAGYQPQQTVQPGQAARIFTGAILPAGADTIVIQEETQRDGHQVSILEAPKANAFVRHKAAFYQAGNPLLSSGVPLTAPDIAV
;
A
#
# COMPACT_ATOMS: atom_id res chain seq x y z
N MET A 1 -15.53 47.63 26.35
CA MET A 1 -14.73 46.99 25.28
C MET A 1 -15.30 45.58 25.08
N LEU A 2 -15.66 45.19 23.86
CA LEU A 2 -16.17 43.85 23.59
C LEU A 2 -15.03 42.82 23.71
N PRO A 3 -15.23 41.68 24.37
CA PRO A 3 -14.24 40.59 24.34
C PRO A 3 -14.01 40.10 22.91
N ALA A 4 -12.77 39.73 22.58
CA ALA A 4 -12.40 39.33 21.21
C ALA A 4 -13.23 38.15 20.67
N HIS A 5 -13.52 37.14 21.50
CA HIS A 5 -14.34 35.99 21.11
C HIS A 5 -15.79 36.39 20.79
N THR A 6 -16.35 37.36 21.52
CA THR A 6 -17.71 37.87 21.28
C THR A 6 -17.77 38.61 19.95
N ALA A 7 -16.77 39.44 19.66
CA ALA A 7 -16.66 40.12 18.37
C ALA A 7 -16.50 39.11 17.21
N ALA A 8 -15.68 38.07 17.39
CA ALA A 8 -15.50 37.03 16.37
C ALA A 8 -16.80 36.26 16.07
N SER A 9 -17.57 35.88 17.10
CA SER A 9 -18.88 35.22 16.90
C SER A 9 -19.82 36.09 16.08
N ILE A 10 -19.97 37.37 16.44
CA ILE A 10 -20.84 38.30 15.72
C ILE A 10 -20.43 38.40 14.24
N ILE A 11 -19.12 38.48 13.96
CA ILE A 11 -18.62 38.52 12.57
C ILE A 11 -19.00 37.25 11.83
N LEU A 12 -18.73 36.07 12.41
CA LEU A 12 -18.99 34.79 11.76
C LEU A 12 -20.50 34.53 11.55
N ASP A 13 -21.36 34.99 12.46
CA ASP A 13 -22.82 34.89 12.34
C ASP A 13 -23.38 35.71 11.15
N HIS A 14 -22.63 36.69 10.66
CA HIS A 14 -22.99 37.51 9.50
C HIS A 14 -22.33 37.06 8.19
N VAL A 15 -21.48 36.03 8.21
CA VAL A 15 -20.82 35.48 7.02
C VAL A 15 -21.55 34.22 6.56
N THR A 16 -21.86 34.15 5.27
CA THR A 16 -22.38 32.92 4.64
C THR A 16 -21.22 32.16 4.01
N PRO A 17 -20.97 30.89 4.39
CA PRO A 17 -20.03 30.04 3.69
C PRO A 17 -20.41 29.89 2.21
N LEU A 18 -19.41 29.64 1.36
CA LEU A 18 -19.64 29.29 -0.04
C LEU A 18 -20.46 28.00 -0.15
N ASP A 19 -21.31 27.91 -1.16
CA ASP A 19 -22.11 26.72 -1.46
C ASP A 19 -21.24 25.67 -2.18
N PRO A 20 -20.93 24.51 -1.57
CA PRO A 20 -20.07 23.49 -2.18
C PRO A 20 -20.68 22.81 -3.42
N GLN A 21 -21.92 23.12 -3.78
CA GLN A 21 -22.56 22.64 -5.03
C GLN A 21 -22.50 23.67 -6.16
N ASN A 22 -22.47 24.96 -5.82
CA ASN A 22 -22.61 26.05 -6.80
C ASN A 22 -21.35 26.92 -6.91
N ASP A 23 -20.63 27.11 -5.81
CA ASP A 23 -19.44 27.95 -5.70
C ASP A 23 -18.16 27.12 -5.80
N THR A 24 -18.07 26.30 -6.84
CA THR A 24 -16.93 25.40 -7.08
C THR A 24 -16.25 25.67 -8.41
N GLU A 25 -14.95 25.39 -8.46
CA GLU A 25 -14.19 25.33 -9.70
C GLU A 25 -13.36 24.05 -9.75
N ILE A 26 -13.04 23.59 -10.96
CA ILE A 26 -12.17 22.44 -11.19
C ILE A 26 -10.80 22.98 -11.58
N LEU A 27 -9.77 22.49 -10.92
CA LEU A 27 -8.39 22.91 -11.10
C LEU A 27 -7.49 21.72 -11.36
N ASP A 28 -6.38 21.96 -12.05
CA ASP A 28 -5.25 21.03 -12.05
C ASP A 28 -4.66 20.93 -10.64
N LEU A 29 -4.20 19.73 -10.27
CA LEU A 29 -3.62 19.46 -8.94
C LEU A 29 -2.51 20.43 -8.53
N LEU A 30 -1.71 20.90 -9.50
CA LEU A 30 -0.62 21.85 -9.26
C LEU A 30 -1.11 23.24 -8.81
N ASN A 31 -2.38 23.58 -9.06
CA ASN A 31 -3.01 24.84 -8.66
C ASN A 31 -3.96 24.66 -7.46
N ALA A 32 -4.02 23.47 -6.87
CA ALA A 32 -4.95 23.12 -5.80
C ALA A 32 -4.42 23.44 -4.39
N GLN A 33 -3.12 23.78 -4.25
CA GLN A 33 -2.52 24.14 -2.97
C GLN A 33 -3.25 25.32 -2.32
N ASP A 34 -3.53 25.19 -1.01
CA ASP A 34 -4.24 26.17 -0.17
C ASP A 34 -5.70 26.43 -0.57
N ARG A 35 -6.27 25.62 -1.48
CA ARG A 35 -7.71 25.63 -1.80
C ARG A 35 -8.50 24.82 -0.78
N ILE A 36 -9.80 25.09 -0.65
CA ILE A 36 -10.69 24.26 0.16
C ILE A 36 -11.36 23.22 -0.74
N LEU A 37 -11.26 21.94 -0.36
CA LEU A 37 -11.87 20.85 -1.11
C LEU A 37 -13.39 20.93 -1.03
N ALA A 38 -14.07 21.10 -2.17
CA ALA A 38 -15.52 21.30 -2.17
C ALA A 38 -16.32 20.01 -1.90
N GLN A 39 -15.81 18.86 -2.34
CA GLN A 39 -16.51 17.57 -2.28
C GLN A 39 -15.57 16.46 -1.84
N ASP A 40 -16.10 15.41 -1.22
CA ASP A 40 -15.29 14.25 -0.84
C ASP A 40 -14.59 13.65 -2.07
N VAL A 41 -13.28 13.38 -1.94
CA VAL A 41 -12.54 12.64 -2.96
C VAL A 41 -12.59 11.16 -2.63
N ARG A 42 -12.86 10.33 -3.63
CA ARG A 42 -12.90 8.86 -3.53
C ARG A 42 -12.06 8.29 -4.65
N SER A 43 -11.30 7.24 -4.37
CA SER A 43 -10.63 6.46 -5.40
C SER A 43 -11.50 5.27 -5.81
N ALA A 44 -11.51 4.97 -7.11
CA ALA A 44 -12.16 3.79 -7.67
C ALA A 44 -11.34 2.50 -7.47
N LEU A 45 -10.09 2.63 -7.01
CA LEU A 45 -9.16 1.52 -6.82
C LEU A 45 -8.77 1.38 -5.35
N ASP A 46 -8.63 0.12 -4.93
CA ASP A 46 -7.98 -0.22 -3.67
C ASP A 46 -6.51 0.20 -3.68
N PHE A 47 -5.98 0.57 -2.51
CA PHE A 47 -4.56 0.82 -2.32
C PHE A 47 -4.04 0.02 -1.11
N PRO A 48 -3.03 -0.85 -1.30
CA PRO A 48 -2.53 -1.34 -2.58
C PRO A 48 -3.62 -2.02 -3.44
N HIS A 49 -3.45 -2.01 -4.76
CA HIS A 49 -4.44 -2.60 -5.68
C HIS A 49 -4.39 -4.14 -5.71
N TRP A 50 -3.22 -4.71 -5.40
CA TRP A 50 -2.97 -6.15 -5.24
C TRP A 50 -2.13 -6.40 -4.00
N ASP A 51 -2.14 -7.62 -3.51
CA ASP A 51 -1.15 -8.09 -2.53
C ASP A 51 0.25 -7.92 -3.15
N ASN A 52 1.15 -7.26 -2.43
CA ASN A 52 2.50 -6.98 -2.94
C ASN A 52 3.57 -7.14 -1.87
N SER A 53 4.81 -7.21 -2.34
CA SER A 53 5.97 -7.37 -1.47
C SER A 53 6.35 -6.07 -0.76
N ALA A 54 6.52 -6.11 0.56
CA ALA A 54 7.07 -5.02 1.34
C ALA A 54 8.61 -4.97 1.30
N MET A 55 9.27 -6.05 0.87
CA MET A 55 10.72 -6.23 0.91
C MET A 55 11.24 -6.96 -0.33
N ASP A 56 12.54 -6.94 -0.56
CA ASP A 56 13.17 -7.83 -1.53
C ASP A 56 13.36 -9.21 -0.89
N GLY A 57 12.85 -10.25 -1.55
CA GLY A 57 12.94 -11.60 -1.00
C GLY A 57 12.47 -12.71 -1.95
N TYR A 58 11.89 -13.74 -1.36
CA TYR A 58 11.30 -14.86 -2.08
C TYR A 58 9.86 -15.05 -1.62
N ALA A 59 8.93 -14.99 -2.56
CA ALA A 59 7.54 -15.35 -2.34
C ALA A 59 7.45 -16.88 -2.25
N VAL A 60 6.93 -17.36 -1.11
CA VAL A 60 6.88 -18.78 -0.76
C VAL A 60 5.50 -19.13 -0.20
N ARG A 61 5.26 -20.43 -0.08
CA ARG A 61 4.20 -20.97 0.78
C ARG A 61 4.73 -21.06 2.20
N TYR A 62 4.05 -20.47 3.17
CA TYR A 62 4.45 -20.54 4.58
C TYR A 62 4.65 -21.98 5.06
N ASP A 63 3.77 -22.89 4.64
CA ASP A 63 3.77 -24.29 5.05
C ASP A 63 5.07 -25.03 4.69
N ASP A 64 5.76 -24.62 3.63
CA ASP A 64 6.99 -25.26 3.18
C ASP A 64 8.19 -24.84 4.04
N VAL A 65 8.13 -23.64 4.65
CA VAL A 65 9.29 -22.98 5.29
C VAL A 65 9.14 -22.75 6.79
N LYS A 66 7.96 -23.01 7.37
CA LYS A 66 7.65 -22.74 8.78
C LYS A 66 8.51 -23.50 9.80
N GLN A 67 9.30 -24.49 9.39
CA GLN A 67 10.23 -25.24 10.24
C GLN A 67 11.70 -24.99 9.86
N SER A 68 11.97 -24.06 8.94
CA SER A 68 13.32 -23.82 8.43
C SER A 68 14.22 -23.21 9.50
N THR A 69 15.46 -23.69 9.59
CA THR A 69 16.48 -23.15 10.49
C THR A 69 17.85 -23.16 9.82
N ALA A 70 18.81 -22.40 10.35
CA ALA A 70 20.15 -22.31 9.76
C ALA A 70 20.88 -23.66 9.69
N THR A 71 20.53 -24.60 10.58
CA THR A 71 21.12 -25.96 10.61
C THR A 71 20.34 -26.98 9.78
N GLN A 72 19.08 -26.68 9.47
CA GLN A 72 18.20 -27.50 8.64
C GLN A 72 17.40 -26.59 7.71
N PRO A 73 18.04 -26.00 6.70
CA PRO A 73 17.37 -25.08 5.78
C PRO A 73 16.45 -25.84 4.83
N THR A 74 15.26 -25.32 4.60
CA THR A 74 14.38 -25.77 3.51
C THR A 74 14.92 -25.22 2.19
N VAL A 75 15.15 -26.10 1.22
CA VAL A 75 15.54 -25.72 -0.14
C VAL A 75 14.31 -25.71 -1.04
N LEU A 76 14.12 -24.64 -1.81
CA LEU A 76 13.01 -24.45 -2.74
C LEU A 76 13.53 -24.17 -4.16
N ASP A 77 12.81 -24.65 -5.17
CA ASP A 77 13.09 -24.34 -6.57
C ASP A 77 12.54 -22.96 -6.96
N ILE A 78 13.39 -22.10 -7.50
CA ILE A 78 13.02 -20.76 -7.98
C ILE A 78 12.43 -20.88 -9.38
N ILE A 79 11.15 -20.56 -9.51
CA ILE A 79 10.41 -20.73 -10.78
C ILE A 79 10.31 -19.45 -11.61
N GLU A 80 10.41 -18.29 -10.97
CA GLU A 80 10.20 -16.98 -11.58
C GLU A 80 10.93 -15.88 -10.80
N ASP A 81 11.40 -14.85 -11.52
CA ASP A 81 11.90 -13.60 -10.95
C ASP A 81 10.88 -12.49 -11.29
N ILE A 82 10.30 -11.85 -10.26
CA ILE A 82 9.15 -10.93 -10.37
C ILE A 82 9.57 -9.50 -10.00
N PRO A 83 9.96 -8.66 -10.97
CA PRO A 83 10.24 -7.24 -10.74
C PRO A 83 8.96 -6.42 -10.49
N ALA A 84 9.13 -5.25 -9.88
CA ALA A 84 8.03 -4.31 -9.66
C ALA A 84 7.42 -3.85 -11.00
N GLY A 85 6.08 -3.77 -11.04
CA GLY A 85 5.34 -3.37 -12.24
C GLY A 85 5.04 -4.50 -13.24
N TYR A 86 5.48 -5.74 -12.96
CA TYR A 86 5.20 -6.90 -13.81
C TYR A 86 4.17 -7.82 -13.17
N GLN A 87 3.36 -8.47 -14.01
CA GLN A 87 2.38 -9.46 -13.57
C GLN A 87 3.06 -10.85 -13.49
N PRO A 88 2.96 -11.56 -12.36
CA PRO A 88 3.48 -12.92 -12.24
C PRO A 88 2.83 -13.85 -13.26
N GLN A 89 3.64 -14.68 -13.89
CA GLN A 89 3.22 -15.64 -14.92
C GLN A 89 3.08 -17.06 -14.38
N GLN A 90 3.69 -17.36 -13.23
CA GLN A 90 3.64 -18.68 -12.61
C GLN A 90 2.94 -18.67 -11.25
N THR A 91 2.48 -19.84 -10.83
CA THR A 91 1.86 -20.08 -9.52
C THR A 91 2.82 -20.91 -8.68
N VAL A 92 3.18 -20.42 -7.49
CA VAL A 92 4.09 -21.10 -6.56
C VAL A 92 3.42 -22.38 -6.01
N GLN A 93 3.98 -23.54 -6.33
CA GLN A 93 3.54 -24.86 -5.84
C GLN A 93 4.37 -25.30 -4.61
N PRO A 94 4.00 -26.39 -3.90
CA PRO A 94 4.82 -26.91 -2.81
C PRO A 94 6.27 -27.16 -3.24
N GLY A 95 7.22 -26.73 -2.42
CA GLY A 95 8.66 -26.86 -2.69
C GLY A 95 9.21 -25.82 -3.67
N GLN A 96 8.42 -24.80 -4.03
CA GLN A 96 8.82 -23.76 -4.96
C GLN A 96 8.84 -22.37 -4.31
N ALA A 97 9.58 -21.46 -4.93
CA ALA A 97 9.63 -20.05 -4.59
C ALA A 97 9.65 -19.20 -5.87
N ALA A 98 9.27 -17.94 -5.76
CA ALA A 98 9.55 -16.93 -6.78
C ALA A 98 10.41 -15.82 -6.16
N ARG A 99 11.49 -15.43 -6.83
CA ARG A 99 12.25 -14.25 -6.45
C ARG A 99 11.35 -13.04 -6.66
N ILE A 100 11.19 -12.20 -5.65
CA ILE A 100 10.26 -11.07 -5.68
C ILE A 100 10.95 -9.81 -5.14
N PHE A 101 10.66 -8.67 -5.76
CA PHE A 101 11.21 -7.37 -5.37
C PHE A 101 10.14 -6.49 -4.71
N THR A 102 10.59 -5.49 -3.97
CA THR A 102 9.72 -4.55 -3.25
C THR A 102 8.72 -3.90 -4.21
N GLY A 103 7.44 -3.96 -3.85
CA GLY A 103 6.31 -3.46 -4.65
C GLY A 103 5.83 -4.40 -5.76
N ALA A 104 6.51 -5.52 -6.01
CA ALA A 104 6.04 -6.51 -6.97
C ALA A 104 4.80 -7.27 -6.46
N ILE A 105 3.94 -7.66 -7.40
CA ILE A 105 2.69 -8.36 -7.12
C ILE A 105 3.00 -9.77 -6.58
N LEU A 106 2.34 -10.16 -5.49
CA LEU A 106 2.50 -11.50 -4.92
C LEU A 106 1.96 -12.55 -5.92
N PRO A 107 2.74 -13.55 -6.33
CA PRO A 107 2.27 -14.60 -7.23
C PRO A 107 1.22 -15.48 -6.56
N ALA A 108 0.31 -16.03 -7.35
CA ALA A 108 -0.64 -17.00 -6.85
C ALA A 108 0.07 -18.20 -6.20
N GLY A 109 -0.51 -18.74 -5.13
CA GLY A 109 0.04 -19.87 -4.39
C GLY A 109 1.08 -19.49 -3.32
N ALA A 110 1.66 -18.29 -3.37
CA ALA A 110 2.45 -17.76 -2.27
C ALA A 110 1.57 -16.99 -1.28
N ASP A 111 1.94 -17.02 -0.01
CA ASP A 111 1.27 -16.28 1.06
C ASP A 111 2.25 -15.50 1.95
N THR A 112 3.56 -15.71 1.79
CA THR A 112 4.59 -15.20 2.68
C THR A 112 5.83 -14.84 1.87
N ILE A 113 6.55 -13.81 2.30
CA ILE A 113 7.83 -13.44 1.74
C ILE A 113 8.93 -13.70 2.78
N VAL A 114 9.99 -14.38 2.37
CA VAL A 114 11.24 -14.46 3.15
C VAL A 114 12.20 -13.42 2.61
N ILE A 115 12.71 -12.53 3.46
CA ILE A 115 13.67 -11.50 3.05
C ILE A 115 14.96 -12.16 2.56
N GLN A 116 15.60 -11.58 1.56
CA GLN A 116 16.78 -12.16 0.93
C GLN A 116 17.95 -12.39 1.90
N GLU A 117 18.03 -11.59 2.96
CA GLU A 117 19.06 -11.67 4.01
C GLU A 117 18.98 -13.01 4.78
N GLU A 118 17.79 -13.59 4.89
CA GLU A 118 17.54 -14.89 5.53
C GLU A 118 17.52 -16.04 4.53
N THR A 119 18.18 -15.86 3.39
CA THR A 119 18.25 -16.87 2.33
C THR A 119 19.63 -16.99 1.73
N GLN A 120 19.89 -18.14 1.11
CA GLN A 120 21.07 -18.37 0.29
C GLN A 120 20.66 -18.95 -1.06
N ARG A 121 20.92 -18.20 -2.14
CA ARG A 121 20.63 -18.65 -3.51
C ARG A 121 21.80 -19.45 -4.07
N ASP A 122 21.50 -20.58 -4.71
CA ASP A 122 22.41 -21.35 -5.54
C ASP A 122 21.73 -21.68 -6.87
N GLY A 123 22.08 -20.93 -7.92
CA GLY A 123 21.46 -21.05 -9.24
C GLY A 123 19.94 -20.88 -9.24
N HIS A 124 19.23 -21.99 -9.49
CA HIS A 124 17.77 -22.09 -9.52
C HIS A 124 17.16 -22.55 -8.20
N GLN A 125 17.94 -22.63 -7.13
CA GLN A 125 17.45 -23.00 -5.81
C GLN A 125 17.72 -21.88 -4.80
N VAL A 126 16.86 -21.81 -3.79
CA VAL A 126 17.03 -20.94 -2.62
C VAL A 126 16.89 -21.77 -1.35
N SER A 127 17.89 -21.67 -0.49
CA SER A 127 17.84 -22.18 0.87
C SER A 127 17.28 -21.11 1.80
N ILE A 128 16.21 -21.44 2.53
CA ILE A 128 15.63 -20.57 3.55
C ILE A 128 16.35 -20.84 4.88
N LEU A 129 17.01 -19.84 5.45
CA LEU A 129 17.86 -20.02 6.62
C LEU A 129 17.10 -19.79 7.93
N GLU A 130 16.06 -18.94 7.91
CA GLU A 130 15.21 -18.69 9.07
C GLU A 130 13.73 -18.76 8.66
N ALA A 131 12.91 -19.44 9.47
CA ALA A 131 11.48 -19.51 9.24
C ALA A 131 10.84 -18.11 9.41
N PRO A 132 10.11 -17.60 8.39
CA PRO A 132 9.39 -16.34 8.52
C PRO A 132 8.18 -16.50 9.46
N LYS A 133 7.54 -15.38 9.83
CA LYS A 133 6.16 -15.41 10.33
C LYS A 133 5.19 -15.64 9.16
N ALA A 134 4.04 -16.24 9.42
CA ALA A 134 2.99 -16.36 8.41
C ALA A 134 2.57 -14.96 7.91
N ASN A 135 2.43 -14.81 6.58
CA ASN A 135 2.14 -13.54 5.90
C ASN A 135 3.21 -12.45 6.10
N ALA A 136 4.44 -12.82 6.49
CA ALA A 136 5.52 -11.85 6.65
C ALA A 136 5.77 -11.07 5.36
N PHE A 137 5.89 -9.76 5.51
CA PHE A 137 6.22 -8.79 4.45
C PHE A 137 5.24 -8.75 3.27
N VAL A 138 4.04 -9.32 3.39
CA VAL A 138 2.96 -9.12 2.44
C VAL A 138 2.17 -7.86 2.84
N ARG A 139 2.05 -6.90 1.92
CA ARG A 139 1.06 -5.82 2.04
C ARG A 139 -0.19 -6.27 1.32
N HIS A 140 -1.24 -6.56 2.07
CA HIS A 140 -2.49 -7.00 1.48
C HIS A 140 -3.18 -5.88 0.71
N LYS A 141 -3.93 -6.28 -0.32
CA LYS A 141 -4.82 -5.43 -1.08
C LYS A 141 -5.74 -4.64 -0.13
N ALA A 142 -5.96 -3.37 -0.48
CA ALA A 142 -6.78 -2.43 0.28
C ALA A 142 -6.33 -2.12 1.71
N ALA A 143 -5.12 -2.56 2.12
CA ALA A 143 -4.65 -2.35 3.50
C ALA A 143 -4.45 -0.87 3.87
N PHE A 144 -4.31 0.03 2.90
CA PHE A 144 -4.19 1.48 3.14
C PHE A 144 -5.50 2.22 2.81
N TYR A 145 -6.16 1.83 1.72
CA TYR A 145 -7.42 2.42 1.30
C TYR A 145 -8.26 1.39 0.54
N GLN A 146 -9.55 1.37 0.83
CA GLN A 146 -10.52 0.54 0.13
C GLN A 146 -11.36 1.40 -0.81
N ALA A 147 -11.52 0.93 -2.05
CA ALA A 147 -12.24 1.62 -3.11
C ALA A 147 -13.63 2.09 -2.66
N GLY A 148 -13.97 3.33 -3.02
CA GLY A 148 -15.28 3.94 -2.76
C GLY A 148 -15.41 4.60 -1.39
N ASN A 149 -14.51 4.40 -0.43
CA ASN A 149 -14.51 5.14 0.83
C ASN A 149 -14.06 6.60 0.61
N PRO A 150 -14.47 7.58 1.43
CA PRO A 150 -13.87 8.92 1.37
C PRO A 150 -12.36 8.85 1.65
N LEU A 151 -11.54 9.29 0.71
CA LEU A 151 -10.09 9.46 0.86
C LEU A 151 -9.77 10.79 1.50
N LEU A 152 -10.39 11.86 0.99
CA LEU A 152 -10.37 13.20 1.57
C LEU A 152 -11.82 13.66 1.76
N SER A 153 -12.08 14.32 2.89
CA SER A 153 -13.40 14.87 3.19
C SER A 153 -13.51 16.31 2.67
N SER A 154 -14.69 16.69 2.21
CA SER A 154 -15.00 18.08 1.87
C SER A 154 -14.74 19.04 3.06
N GLY A 155 -14.41 20.29 2.72
CA GLY A 155 -14.16 21.38 3.68
C GLY A 155 -12.72 21.46 4.20
N VAL A 156 -11.84 20.52 3.84
CA VAL A 156 -10.43 20.57 4.25
C VAL A 156 -9.61 21.49 3.34
N PRO A 157 -8.65 22.26 3.89
CA PRO A 157 -7.64 22.92 3.09
C PRO A 157 -6.69 21.89 2.49
N LEU A 158 -6.47 21.98 1.18
CA LEU A 158 -5.58 21.10 0.44
C LEU A 158 -4.12 21.50 0.66
N THR A 159 -3.35 20.58 1.20
CA THR A 159 -1.91 20.70 1.39
C THR A 159 -1.16 19.74 0.46
N ALA A 160 0.17 19.85 0.40
CA ALA A 160 0.98 18.99 -0.47
C ALA A 160 0.74 17.48 -0.25
N PRO A 161 0.59 16.95 0.99
CA PRO A 161 0.17 15.57 1.21
C PRO A 161 -1.19 15.20 0.60
N ASP A 162 -2.19 16.08 0.70
CA ASP A 162 -3.54 15.83 0.18
C ASP A 162 -3.55 15.82 -1.36
N ILE A 163 -2.68 16.61 -1.98
CA ILE A 163 -2.52 16.66 -3.43
C ILE A 163 -1.78 15.43 -3.97
N ALA A 164 -0.94 14.81 -3.15
CA ALA A 164 -0.11 13.69 -3.56
C ALA A 164 -0.81 12.32 -3.51
N VAL A 165 -1.95 12.21 -2.81
CA VAL A 165 -2.70 10.96 -2.60
C VAL A 165 -3.83 10.78 -3.62
#